data_AF-A0A2N2YYY3-F1
#
_entry.id   AF-A0A2N2YYY3-F1
#
_cell.length_a   1.000
_cell.length_b   1.000
_cell.length_c   1.000
_cell.angle_alpha   90.00
_cell.angle_beta   90.00
_cell.angle_gamma   90.00
#
_symmetry.space_group_name_H-M   'P 1'
#
loop_
_entity.id
_entity.type
_entity.pdbx_description
1 polymer ?
#
loop_
_entity_poly.entity_id
_entity_poly.type
_entity_poly.pdbx_seq_one_letter_code
_entity_poly.pdbx_strand_id
1 'polypeptide(L)'
;MESKRKEFSEMHYCSKCTYPQVSVNLILDDEGVCSACRMQEDFDELTTEFWKIKENKFNELVEWAKKTATGNYDCIIPVSGGKDSYYQVHKAIEHGMKPLLVTYHGNNYLPVGQRNLDKMRHVFNADHMIFGPSEETLIKLNRLGFKMMGDMNWHAHAGIKTYPMHIAVKLKIPLVIWGEITWSISGMFSPNDYIQYNKRTVFEHDMRGFTLNDMIEKKEGLIEKDLVWLRMPSDKEFEDAGSLGIYIGNFFKWDPNEHAHKMKTEYGFEFAEEPFERTYRTMSNLDDMHENGIHDYMKFIKFGYGRATDHASKDIRSGYMTREEGVNMVKKYDHVKPRKDLERWLKYVDMTEAEFDTIADGFRDPRVWWIQDDQWWKQNIWGEPSSFGKVNLPKSKQDKYRRNEI
;
A
#
# COMPACT_ATOMS: atom_id res chain seq x y z
N MET A 1 -11.10 -41.39 13.20
CA MET A 1 -9.88 -40.78 12.65
C MET A 1 -9.46 -39.68 13.58
N GLU A 2 -8.49 -39.95 14.45
CA GLU A 2 -7.90 -38.93 15.33
C GLU A 2 -7.32 -37.82 14.45
N SER A 3 -7.91 -36.63 14.58
CA SER A 3 -7.36 -35.38 14.10
C SER A 3 -5.97 -35.24 14.71
N LYS A 4 -4.91 -35.45 13.91
CA LYS A 4 -3.55 -35.05 14.27
C LYS A 4 -3.58 -33.53 14.51
N ARG A 5 -3.72 -33.15 15.78
CA ARG A 5 -3.66 -31.77 16.27
C ARG A 5 -2.30 -31.21 15.81
N LYS A 6 -2.31 -30.16 14.98
CA LYS A 6 -1.09 -29.48 14.53
C LYS A 6 -0.39 -28.91 15.77
N GLU A 7 0.84 -29.35 16.04
CA GLU A 7 1.78 -28.60 16.87
C GLU A 7 1.92 -27.20 16.26
N PHE A 8 1.78 -26.17 17.09
CA PHE A 8 1.95 -24.80 16.64
C PHE A 8 3.45 -24.52 16.46
N SER A 9 3.85 -24.20 15.24
CA SER A 9 5.20 -23.74 14.94
C SER A 9 5.48 -22.42 15.67
N GLU A 10 6.66 -22.30 16.27
CA GLU A 10 7.18 -21.06 16.82
C GLU A 10 7.14 -19.93 15.76
N MET A 11 6.90 -18.68 16.19
CA MET A 11 6.87 -17.53 15.28
C MET A 11 8.29 -17.09 14.96
N HIS A 12 8.73 -17.30 13.73
CA HIS A 12 10.05 -16.83 13.29
C HIS A 12 9.99 -15.43 12.69
N TYR A 13 11.06 -14.67 12.90
CA TYR A 13 11.26 -13.33 12.39
C TYR A 13 12.56 -13.28 11.60
N CYS A 14 12.61 -12.40 10.60
CA CYS A 14 13.82 -12.18 9.82
C CYS A 14 15.00 -11.78 10.74
N SER A 15 16.16 -12.40 10.52
CA SER A 15 17.38 -12.13 11.27
C SER A 15 17.97 -10.75 10.96
N LYS A 16 17.71 -10.19 9.76
CA LYS A 16 18.21 -8.87 9.32
C LYS A 16 17.23 -7.71 9.55
N CYS A 17 15.92 -7.91 9.44
CA CYS A 17 14.92 -6.86 9.65
C CYS A 17 13.88 -7.25 10.72
N THR A 18 12.66 -6.69 10.65
CA THR A 18 11.60 -6.93 11.64
C THR A 18 10.41 -7.76 11.12
N TYR A 19 10.44 -8.20 9.87
CA TYR A 19 9.33 -8.97 9.30
C TYR A 19 9.18 -10.37 9.93
N PRO A 20 7.95 -10.79 10.32
CA PRO A 20 7.66 -12.17 10.67
C PRO A 20 7.53 -13.07 9.43
N GLN A 21 7.66 -14.39 9.62
CA GLN A 21 7.47 -15.41 8.58
C GLN A 21 6.06 -15.42 7.95
N VAL A 22 5.06 -14.85 8.63
CA VAL A 22 3.68 -14.76 8.13
C VAL A 22 3.42 -13.51 7.28
N SER A 23 4.45 -12.70 7.00
CA SER A 23 4.32 -11.50 6.20
C SER A 23 3.84 -11.81 4.79
N VAL A 24 2.97 -10.97 4.25
CA VAL A 24 2.30 -11.22 2.97
C VAL A 24 3.34 -11.26 1.83
N ASN A 25 3.30 -12.35 1.03
CA ASN A 25 4.18 -12.59 -0.12
C ASN A 25 5.69 -12.58 0.18
N LEU A 26 6.08 -12.80 1.43
CA LEU A 26 7.46 -12.82 1.88
C LEU A 26 7.83 -14.24 2.35
N ILE A 27 9.05 -14.65 2.04
CA ILE A 27 9.59 -15.97 2.38
C ILE A 27 10.84 -15.78 3.22
N LEU A 28 11.01 -16.59 4.27
CA LEU A 28 12.27 -16.73 4.99
C LEU A 28 13.05 -17.91 4.39
N ASP A 29 14.33 -17.70 4.12
CA ASP A 29 15.24 -18.79 3.74
C ASP A 29 15.73 -19.59 4.96
N ASP A 30 16.56 -20.60 4.70
CA ASP A 30 17.12 -21.48 5.74
C ASP A 30 18.07 -20.76 6.71
N GLU A 31 18.57 -19.56 6.35
CA GLU A 31 19.37 -18.69 7.22
C GLU A 31 18.48 -17.73 8.05
N GLY A 32 17.16 -17.81 7.90
CA GLY A 32 16.20 -16.93 8.55
C GLY A 32 16.19 -15.51 7.98
N VAL A 33 16.68 -15.29 6.76
CA VAL A 33 16.67 -13.99 6.07
C VAL A 33 15.46 -13.93 5.13
N CYS A 34 14.75 -12.81 5.14
CA CYS A 34 13.59 -12.65 4.26
C CYS A 34 13.99 -12.30 2.82
N SER A 35 13.13 -12.69 1.87
CA SER A 35 13.25 -12.37 0.45
C SER A 35 13.47 -10.87 0.18
N ALA A 36 12.84 -9.98 0.95
CA ALA A 36 13.05 -8.53 0.84
C ALA A 36 14.44 -8.07 1.27
N CYS A 37 15.04 -8.70 2.29
CA CYS A 37 16.42 -8.43 2.70
C CYS A 37 17.43 -8.97 1.69
N ARG A 38 17.20 -10.18 1.15
CA ARG A 38 18.01 -10.73 0.05
C ARG A 38 17.98 -9.83 -1.17
N MET A 39 16.79 -9.37 -1.55
CA MET A 39 16.67 -8.44 -2.67
C MET A 39 17.42 -7.13 -2.41
N GLN A 40 17.40 -6.60 -1.18
CA GLN A 40 18.18 -5.42 -0.86
C GLN A 40 19.68 -5.63 -1.02
N GLU A 41 20.21 -6.80 -0.68
CA GLU A 41 21.63 -7.15 -0.90
C GLU A 41 21.98 -7.00 -2.40
N ASP A 42 21.13 -7.50 -3.30
CA ASP A 42 21.30 -7.32 -4.75
C ASP A 42 21.27 -5.83 -5.17
N PHE A 43 20.40 -5.03 -4.55
CA PHE A 43 20.30 -3.58 -4.81
C PHE A 43 21.52 -2.81 -4.30
N ASP A 44 22.15 -3.25 -3.22
CA ASP A 44 23.33 -2.61 -2.61
C ASP A 44 24.59 -2.82 -3.46
N GLU A 45 24.63 -3.86 -4.29
CA GLU A 45 25.71 -4.14 -5.24
C GLU A 45 25.63 -3.29 -6.53
N LEU A 46 24.53 -2.55 -6.74
CA LEU A 46 24.32 -1.79 -7.97
C LEU A 46 25.22 -0.55 -8.05
N THR A 47 25.87 -0.39 -9.20
CA THR A 47 26.81 0.70 -9.44
C THR A 47 26.13 1.93 -10.05
N THR A 48 26.83 3.07 -10.03
CA THR A 48 26.40 4.27 -10.76
C THR A 48 26.20 4.02 -12.25
N GLU A 49 27.05 3.18 -12.86
CA GLU A 49 26.94 2.84 -14.29
C GLU A 49 25.66 2.05 -14.58
N PHE A 50 25.24 1.15 -13.68
CA PHE A 50 23.96 0.44 -13.81
C PHE A 50 22.79 1.43 -13.89
N TRP A 51 22.74 2.40 -12.97
CA TRP A 51 21.67 3.40 -12.95
C TRP A 51 21.72 4.34 -14.16
N LYS A 52 22.91 4.65 -14.68
CA LYS A 52 23.05 5.41 -15.92
C LYS A 52 22.50 4.67 -17.14
N ILE A 53 22.74 3.36 -17.25
CA ILE A 53 22.15 2.51 -18.31
C ILE A 53 20.63 2.50 -18.20
N LYS A 54 20.11 2.38 -16.98
CA LYS A 54 18.66 2.42 -16.71
C LYS A 54 18.06 3.79 -17.08
N GLU A 55 18.69 4.89 -16.71
CA GLU A 55 18.27 6.25 -17.08
C GLU A 55 18.27 6.47 -18.60
N ASN A 56 19.27 5.96 -19.33
CA ASN A 56 19.27 6.03 -20.80
C ASN A 56 18.06 5.32 -21.43
N LYS A 57 17.65 4.16 -20.88
CA LYS A 57 16.43 3.48 -21.33
C LYS A 57 15.16 4.28 -21.00
N PHE A 58 15.14 5.00 -19.88
CA PHE A 58 14.05 5.93 -19.59
C PHE A 58 14.01 7.06 -20.63
N ASN A 59 15.15 7.62 -21.03
CA ASN A 59 15.23 8.63 -22.08
C ASN A 59 14.72 8.12 -23.43
N GLU A 60 15.00 6.87 -23.79
CA GLU A 60 14.44 6.23 -24.99
C GLU A 60 12.90 6.18 -24.93
N LEU A 61 12.33 5.83 -23.77
CA LEU A 61 10.88 5.82 -23.55
C LEU A 61 10.27 7.21 -23.59
N VAL A 62 10.95 8.21 -23.03
CA VAL A 62 10.54 9.63 -23.09
C VAL A 62 10.45 10.10 -24.54
N GLU A 63 11.49 9.85 -25.34
CA GLU A 63 11.53 10.25 -26.75
C GLU A 63 10.49 9.50 -27.59
N TRP A 64 10.27 8.21 -27.31
CA TRP A 64 9.19 7.46 -27.92
C TRP A 64 7.82 8.05 -27.57
N ALA A 65 7.56 8.36 -26.30
CA ALA A 65 6.29 8.90 -25.83
C ALA A 65 5.98 10.26 -26.49
N LYS A 66 6.96 11.18 -26.52
CA LYS A 66 6.82 12.49 -27.18
C LYS A 66 6.49 12.37 -28.68
N LYS A 67 7.13 11.42 -29.38
CA LYS A 67 6.86 11.17 -30.82
C LYS A 67 5.52 10.51 -31.07
N THR A 68 5.06 9.68 -30.14
CA THR A 68 3.81 8.91 -30.26
C THR A 68 2.60 9.74 -29.83
N ALA A 69 2.79 10.70 -28.93
CA ALA A 69 1.74 11.56 -28.43
C ALA A 69 1.06 12.32 -29.58
N THR A 70 -0.27 12.17 -29.66
CA THR A 70 -1.10 12.88 -30.65
C THR A 70 -1.87 14.05 -30.03
N GLY A 71 -1.86 14.14 -28.70
CA GLY A 71 -2.56 15.16 -27.91
C GLY A 71 -1.61 16.13 -27.22
N ASN A 72 -2.10 16.75 -26.15
CA ASN A 72 -1.40 17.80 -25.42
C ASN A 72 -0.42 17.30 -24.34
N TYR A 73 -0.35 15.99 -24.12
CA TYR A 73 0.40 15.36 -23.02
C TYR A 73 1.22 14.19 -23.53
N ASP A 74 2.45 14.07 -23.04
CA ASP A 74 3.36 12.98 -23.36
C ASP A 74 3.13 11.76 -22.47
N CYS A 75 2.68 12.01 -21.23
CA CYS A 75 2.43 10.96 -20.25
C CYS A 75 1.30 11.32 -19.26
N ILE A 76 0.77 10.29 -18.62
CA ILE A 76 0.00 10.40 -17.38
C ILE A 76 0.90 10.06 -16.20
N ILE A 77 0.76 10.83 -15.12
CA ILE A 77 1.33 10.48 -13.83
C ILE A 77 0.18 10.35 -12.83
N PRO A 78 -0.09 9.13 -12.34
CA PRO A 78 -0.99 8.91 -11.22
C PRO A 78 -0.40 9.56 -9.96
N VAL A 79 -1.11 10.53 -9.39
CA VAL A 79 -0.64 11.27 -8.21
C VAL A 79 -1.64 11.25 -7.08
N SER A 80 -1.13 11.21 -5.85
CA SER A 80 -1.93 11.36 -4.63
C SER A 80 -1.55 12.60 -3.82
N GLY A 81 -0.58 13.40 -4.26
CA GLY A 81 -0.03 14.48 -3.44
C GLY A 81 1.01 14.01 -2.41
N GLY A 82 1.29 12.71 -2.31
CA GLY A 82 2.40 12.18 -1.52
C GLY A 82 3.78 12.50 -2.11
N LYS A 83 4.82 12.39 -1.29
CA LYS A 83 6.22 12.64 -1.69
C LYS A 83 6.66 11.88 -2.94
N ASP A 84 6.19 10.65 -3.08
CA ASP A 84 6.59 9.77 -4.18
C ASP A 84 5.91 10.21 -5.49
N SER A 85 4.69 10.76 -5.42
CA SER A 85 4.04 11.42 -6.54
C SER A 85 4.77 12.68 -6.96
N TYR A 86 5.21 13.50 -5.99
CA TYR A 86 6.04 14.67 -6.28
C TYR A 86 7.34 14.27 -7.00
N TYR A 87 8.01 13.23 -6.53
CA TYR A 87 9.25 12.75 -7.14
C TYR A 87 9.03 12.22 -8.57
N GLN A 88 7.94 11.49 -8.82
CA GLN A 88 7.57 11.06 -10.17
C GLN A 88 7.40 12.24 -11.13
N VAL A 89 6.65 13.27 -10.71
CA VAL A 89 6.42 14.46 -11.54
C VAL A 89 7.71 15.26 -11.75
N HIS A 90 8.51 15.43 -10.69
CA HIS A 90 9.84 16.04 -10.76
C HIS A 90 10.70 15.36 -11.83
N LYS A 91 10.81 14.03 -11.78
CA LYS A 91 11.60 13.26 -12.75
C LYS A 91 11.05 13.36 -14.17
N ALA A 92 9.74 13.28 -14.38
CA ALA A 92 9.18 13.41 -15.72
C ALA A 92 9.46 14.78 -16.34
N ILE A 93 9.31 15.86 -15.56
CA ILE A 93 9.57 17.24 -16.01
C ILE A 93 11.06 17.50 -16.22
N GLU A 94 11.94 16.95 -15.37
CA GLU A 94 13.40 17.00 -15.53
C GLU A 94 13.83 16.43 -16.89
N HIS A 95 13.12 15.41 -17.40
CA HIS A 95 13.34 14.80 -18.72
C HIS A 95 12.51 15.46 -19.84
N GLY A 96 11.94 16.64 -19.56
CA GLY A 96 11.23 17.47 -20.53
C GLY A 96 9.91 16.90 -21.00
N MET A 97 9.25 16.03 -20.22
CA MET A 97 7.89 15.58 -20.52
C MET A 97 6.86 16.62 -20.08
N LYS A 98 5.73 16.66 -20.78
CA LYS A 98 4.52 17.37 -20.36
C LYS A 98 3.49 16.38 -19.80
N PRO A 99 3.39 16.22 -18.45
CA PRO A 99 2.49 15.26 -17.84
C PRO A 99 1.06 15.79 -17.69
N LEU A 100 0.10 14.87 -17.77
CA LEU A 100 -1.23 15.03 -17.18
C LEU A 100 -1.26 14.33 -15.81
N LEU A 101 -1.51 15.08 -14.75
CA LEU A 101 -1.66 14.51 -13.41
C LEU A 101 -3.06 13.93 -13.26
N VAL A 102 -3.17 12.71 -12.74
CA VAL A 102 -4.47 12.05 -12.52
C VAL A 102 -4.57 11.49 -11.11
N THR A 103 -5.61 11.87 -10.38
CA THR A 103 -5.86 11.42 -9.00
C THR A 103 -7.18 10.69 -8.89
N TYR A 104 -7.14 9.54 -8.22
CA TYR A 104 -8.32 8.96 -7.59
C TYR A 104 -8.41 9.49 -6.15
N HIS A 105 -9.49 10.20 -5.84
CA HIS A 105 -9.69 10.86 -4.55
C HIS A 105 -10.64 10.02 -3.67
N GLY A 106 -10.06 9.24 -2.76
CA GLY A 106 -10.79 8.29 -1.90
C GLY A 106 -11.55 8.89 -0.70
N ASN A 107 -11.60 10.22 -0.56
CA ASN A 107 -12.22 10.92 0.58
C ASN A 107 -11.58 10.62 1.96
N ASN A 108 -10.27 10.33 1.99
CA ASN A 108 -9.54 9.95 3.21
C ASN A 108 -8.33 10.85 3.50
N TYR A 109 -8.18 11.96 2.79
CA TYR A 109 -6.99 12.82 2.89
C TYR A 109 -6.89 13.46 4.28
N LEU A 110 -5.68 13.52 4.82
CA LEU A 110 -5.39 14.46 5.91
C LEU A 110 -5.42 15.89 5.35
N PRO A 111 -5.71 16.91 6.17
CA PRO A 111 -5.67 18.30 5.72
C PRO A 111 -4.35 18.68 5.02
N VAL A 112 -3.21 18.24 5.57
CA VAL A 112 -1.89 18.45 4.95
C VAL A 112 -1.72 17.69 3.63
N GLY A 113 -2.27 16.48 3.53
CA GLY A 113 -2.28 15.70 2.29
C GLY A 113 -3.04 16.44 1.18
N GLN A 114 -4.21 16.99 1.51
CA GLN A 114 -5.01 17.78 0.57
C GLN A 114 -4.25 19.02 0.10
N ARG A 115 -3.61 19.75 1.02
CA ARG A 115 -2.79 20.92 0.65
C ARG A 115 -1.62 20.54 -0.25
N ASN A 116 -0.97 19.40 0.00
CA ASN A 116 0.07 18.91 -0.89
C ASN A 116 -0.48 18.53 -2.28
N LEU A 117 -1.63 17.86 -2.36
CA LEU A 117 -2.29 17.56 -3.64
C LEU A 117 -2.59 18.85 -4.43
N ASP A 118 -3.25 19.83 -3.80
CA ASP A 118 -3.64 21.09 -4.43
C ASP A 118 -2.42 21.91 -4.90
N LYS A 119 -1.30 21.79 -4.19
CA LYS A 119 -0.05 22.48 -4.50
C LYS A 119 0.62 21.95 -5.77
N MET A 120 0.44 20.67 -6.12
CA MET A 120 1.12 20.04 -7.25
C MET A 120 0.93 20.79 -8.56
N ARG A 121 -0.31 21.17 -8.90
CA ARG A 121 -0.60 21.91 -10.15
C ARG A 121 0.15 23.23 -10.25
N HIS A 122 0.37 23.90 -9.10
CA HIS A 122 1.03 25.20 -9.04
C HIS A 122 2.55 25.07 -9.15
N VAL A 123 3.15 24.15 -8.40
CA VAL A 123 4.62 24.01 -8.33
C VAL A 123 5.22 23.30 -9.54
N PHE A 124 4.43 22.43 -10.20
CA PHE A 124 4.85 21.73 -11.41
C PHE A 124 4.33 22.36 -12.70
N ASN A 125 3.45 23.38 -12.61
CA ASN A 125 2.77 23.98 -13.76
C ASN A 125 2.16 22.91 -14.71
N ALA A 126 1.42 21.97 -14.11
CA ALA A 126 0.86 20.81 -14.79
C ALA A 126 -0.66 20.76 -14.63
N ASP A 127 -1.34 20.27 -15.67
CA ASP A 127 -2.78 20.04 -15.63
C ASP A 127 -3.09 18.84 -14.72
N HIS A 128 -4.22 18.91 -14.01
CA HIS A 128 -4.57 17.94 -12.99
C HIS A 128 -6.04 17.56 -13.04
N MET A 129 -6.31 16.30 -13.35
CA MET A 129 -7.64 15.69 -13.27
C MET A 129 -7.81 14.95 -11.96
N ILE A 130 -8.82 15.32 -11.19
CA ILE A 130 -9.19 14.66 -9.94
C ILE A 130 -10.55 14.00 -10.10
N PHE A 131 -10.63 12.71 -9.78
CA PHE A 131 -11.87 11.95 -9.76
C PHE A 131 -12.14 11.43 -8.36
N GLY A 132 -13.22 11.92 -7.75
CA GLY A 132 -13.76 11.38 -6.51
C GLY A 132 -15.08 10.67 -6.80
N PRO A 133 -15.21 9.36 -6.53
CA PRO A 133 -16.51 8.71 -6.50
C PRO A 133 -17.42 9.39 -5.47
N SER A 134 -18.73 9.18 -5.60
CA SER A 134 -19.68 9.72 -4.61
C SER A 134 -19.39 9.16 -3.22
N GLU A 135 -19.52 10.01 -2.20
CA GLU A 135 -19.24 9.62 -0.81
C GLU A 135 -20.13 8.47 -0.34
N GLU A 136 -21.39 8.44 -0.76
CA GLU A 136 -22.30 7.32 -0.45
C GLU A 136 -21.76 5.99 -0.99
N THR A 137 -21.20 6.00 -2.22
CA THR A 137 -20.57 4.80 -2.80
C THR A 137 -19.32 4.41 -2.01
N LEU A 138 -18.48 5.38 -1.63
CA LEU A 138 -17.28 5.14 -0.84
C LEU A 138 -17.61 4.57 0.55
N ILE A 139 -18.63 5.09 1.23
CA ILE A 139 -19.12 4.60 2.52
C ILE A 139 -19.54 3.13 2.42
N LYS A 140 -20.33 2.78 1.39
CA LYS A 140 -20.77 1.40 1.13
C LYS A 140 -19.58 0.48 0.85
N LEU A 141 -18.63 0.91 0.02
CA LEU A 141 -17.42 0.15 -0.27
C LEU A 141 -16.50 -0.02 0.95
N ASN A 142 -16.41 0.99 1.82
CA ASN A 142 -15.67 0.89 3.09
C ASN A 142 -16.26 -0.20 3.99
N ARG A 143 -17.58 -0.22 4.16
CA ARG A 143 -18.26 -1.27 4.93
C ARG A 143 -18.06 -2.65 4.30
N LEU A 144 -18.21 -2.78 2.98
CA LEU A 144 -18.03 -4.05 2.27
C LEU A 144 -16.61 -4.56 2.37
N GLY A 145 -15.62 -3.75 2.03
CA GLY A 145 -14.21 -4.12 2.11
C GLY A 145 -13.82 -4.58 3.51
N PHE A 146 -14.27 -3.84 4.54
CA PHE A 146 -14.06 -4.25 5.93
C PHE A 146 -14.71 -5.60 6.25
N LYS A 147 -16.02 -5.76 5.97
CA LYS A 147 -16.77 -7.00 6.27
C LYS A 147 -16.27 -8.22 5.49
N MET A 148 -15.83 -8.04 4.25
CA MET A 148 -15.44 -9.14 3.36
C MET A 148 -14.01 -9.60 3.57
N MET A 149 -13.09 -8.66 3.78
CA MET A 149 -11.66 -8.95 3.73
C MET A 149 -10.85 -8.23 4.82
N GLY A 150 -11.51 -7.56 5.76
CA GLY A 150 -10.85 -6.83 6.84
C GLY A 150 -10.02 -5.66 6.30
N ASP A 151 -10.49 -5.04 5.22
CA ASP A 151 -9.80 -3.92 4.57
C ASP A 151 -10.82 -2.96 3.98
N MET A 152 -11.10 -1.90 4.75
CA MET A 152 -12.01 -0.83 4.36
C MET A 152 -11.48 -0.01 3.18
N ASN A 153 -10.16 0.00 2.94
CA ASN A 153 -9.53 0.83 1.94
C ASN A 153 -9.41 0.16 0.56
N TRP A 154 -10.03 -1.01 0.38
CA TRP A 154 -10.02 -1.76 -0.89
C TRP A 154 -10.36 -0.90 -2.12
N HIS A 155 -11.32 0.02 -1.99
CA HIS A 155 -11.70 0.91 -3.08
C HIS A 155 -10.55 1.82 -3.53
N ALA A 156 -9.66 2.24 -2.63
CA ALA A 156 -8.51 3.07 -2.95
C ALA A 156 -7.46 2.26 -3.71
N HIS A 157 -7.18 1.03 -3.26
CA HIS A 157 -6.29 0.10 -3.97
C HIS A 157 -6.75 -0.13 -5.41
N ALA A 158 -8.06 -0.35 -5.61
CA ALA A 158 -8.63 -0.53 -6.94
C ALA A 158 -8.65 0.78 -7.75
N GLY A 159 -9.15 1.88 -7.18
CA GLY A 159 -9.35 3.15 -7.86
C GLY A 159 -8.07 3.80 -8.35
N ILE A 160 -7.01 3.77 -7.54
CA ILE A 160 -5.70 4.34 -7.89
C ILE A 160 -5.07 3.59 -9.07
N LYS A 161 -5.32 2.29 -9.22
CA LYS A 161 -4.77 1.49 -10.32
C LYS A 161 -5.63 1.51 -11.58
N THR A 162 -6.94 1.69 -11.43
CA THR A 162 -7.91 1.60 -12.55
C THR A 162 -8.13 2.95 -13.23
N TYR A 163 -8.43 4.00 -12.46
CA TYR A 163 -8.90 5.27 -13.02
C TYR A 163 -7.87 6.00 -13.90
N PRO A 164 -6.58 6.08 -13.53
CA PRO A 164 -5.58 6.69 -14.41
C PRO A 164 -5.45 5.98 -15.76
N MET A 165 -5.64 4.65 -15.78
CA MET A 165 -5.61 3.90 -17.04
C MET A 165 -6.83 4.15 -17.91
N HIS A 166 -8.00 4.42 -17.33
CA HIS A 166 -9.15 4.90 -18.10
C HIS A 166 -8.83 6.21 -18.83
N ILE A 167 -8.19 7.16 -18.14
CA ILE A 167 -7.81 8.43 -18.74
C ILE A 167 -6.75 8.22 -19.82
N ALA A 168 -5.76 7.36 -19.58
CA ALA A 168 -4.72 7.04 -20.56
C ALA A 168 -5.33 6.53 -21.86
N VAL A 169 -6.20 5.53 -21.76
CA VAL A 169 -6.88 4.91 -22.90
C VAL A 169 -7.81 5.89 -23.60
N LYS A 170 -8.65 6.62 -22.84
CA LYS A 170 -9.64 7.54 -23.40
C LYS A 170 -9.01 8.72 -24.14
N LEU A 171 -7.91 9.25 -23.61
CA LEU A 171 -7.18 10.36 -24.21
C LEU A 171 -6.05 9.90 -25.15
N LYS A 172 -5.85 8.60 -25.29
CA LYS A 172 -4.78 7.97 -26.09
C LYS A 172 -3.39 8.53 -25.74
N ILE A 173 -3.12 8.67 -24.44
CA ILE A 173 -1.82 9.14 -23.95
C ILE A 173 -0.87 7.92 -23.91
N PRO A 174 0.31 8.00 -24.56
CA PRO A 174 1.12 6.82 -24.85
C PRO A 174 1.82 6.24 -23.62
N LEU A 175 2.17 7.06 -22.63
CA LEU A 175 2.93 6.59 -21.46
C LEU A 175 2.19 6.88 -20.15
N VAL A 176 2.20 5.92 -19.23
CA VAL A 176 1.74 6.09 -17.84
C VAL A 176 2.90 5.77 -16.92
N ILE A 177 3.29 6.71 -16.07
CA ILE A 177 4.45 6.59 -15.17
C ILE A 177 3.97 6.41 -13.74
N TRP A 178 4.14 5.21 -13.21
CA TRP A 178 3.90 4.86 -11.81
C TRP A 178 5.18 5.04 -10.98
N GLY A 179 5.03 5.02 -9.64
CA GLY A 179 6.14 5.17 -8.70
C GLY A 179 6.98 3.90 -8.53
N GLU A 180 7.04 3.42 -7.29
CA GLU A 180 7.68 2.14 -6.95
C GLU A 180 6.86 0.96 -7.47
N ILE A 181 7.55 -0.13 -7.83
CA ILE A 181 6.93 -1.38 -8.25
C ILE A 181 6.20 -1.98 -7.04
N THR A 182 4.93 -2.36 -7.21
CA THR A 182 4.19 -3.08 -6.15
C THR A 182 4.96 -4.36 -5.78
N TRP A 183 5.00 -4.74 -4.50
CA TRP A 183 5.70 -5.96 -3.99
C TRP A 183 7.23 -5.94 -4.04
N SER A 184 7.87 -4.81 -4.38
CA SER A 184 9.29 -4.60 -4.05
C SER A 184 9.55 -4.83 -2.55
N ILE A 185 8.57 -4.45 -1.71
CA ILE A 185 8.59 -4.61 -0.26
C ILE A 185 8.73 -6.07 0.21
N SER A 186 8.33 -7.05 -0.63
CA SER A 186 8.47 -8.48 -0.33
C SER A 186 9.62 -9.14 -1.12
N GLY A 187 10.42 -8.35 -1.86
CA GLY A 187 11.56 -8.85 -2.63
C GLY A 187 11.16 -9.68 -3.85
N MET A 188 10.02 -9.40 -4.47
CA MET A 188 9.48 -10.22 -5.58
C MET A 188 10.27 -10.06 -6.90
N PHE A 189 10.90 -8.91 -7.13
CA PHE A 189 11.49 -8.55 -8.42
C PHE A 189 12.96 -8.16 -8.28
N SER A 190 13.77 -8.63 -9.23
CA SER A 190 15.20 -8.31 -9.35
C SER A 190 15.41 -6.87 -9.86
N PRO A 191 16.53 -6.19 -9.54
CA PRO A 191 16.90 -4.93 -10.19
C PRO A 191 16.94 -4.99 -11.72
N ASN A 192 17.18 -6.18 -12.29
CA ASN A 192 17.25 -6.38 -13.73
C ASN A 192 15.88 -6.45 -14.41
N ASP A 193 14.81 -6.64 -13.64
CA ASP A 193 13.46 -6.67 -14.16
C ASP A 193 13.01 -5.27 -14.63
N TYR A 194 12.20 -5.23 -15.68
CA TYR A 194 11.54 -4.01 -16.18
C TYR A 194 10.03 -4.20 -16.07
N ILE A 195 9.55 -4.28 -14.83
CA ILE A 195 8.14 -4.57 -14.57
C ILE A 195 7.28 -3.46 -15.16
N GLN A 196 6.22 -3.88 -15.84
CA GLN A 196 5.24 -2.99 -16.45
C GLN A 196 3.88 -3.20 -15.79
N TYR A 197 3.06 -2.15 -15.84
CA TYR A 197 1.66 -2.24 -15.45
C TYR A 197 0.98 -3.32 -16.29
N ASN A 198 0.28 -4.22 -15.62
CA ASN A 198 -0.56 -5.20 -16.28
C ASN A 198 -1.80 -5.46 -15.44
N LYS A 199 -2.93 -5.73 -16.12
CA LYS A 199 -4.23 -5.93 -15.46
C LYS A 199 -4.23 -7.09 -14.48
N ARG A 200 -3.48 -8.14 -14.80
CA ARG A 200 -3.44 -9.37 -13.99
C ARG A 200 -2.88 -9.06 -12.60
N THR A 201 -1.76 -8.34 -12.53
CA THR A 201 -1.17 -7.91 -11.26
C THR A 201 -2.17 -7.05 -10.47
N VAL A 202 -2.85 -6.10 -11.12
CA VAL A 202 -3.84 -5.27 -10.42
C VAL A 202 -5.00 -6.11 -9.88
N PHE A 203 -5.51 -7.03 -10.68
CA PHE A 203 -6.60 -7.90 -10.26
C PHE A 203 -6.20 -8.85 -9.13
N GLU A 204 -5.12 -9.61 -9.31
CA GLU A 204 -4.69 -10.66 -8.38
C GLU A 204 -4.15 -10.07 -7.08
N HIS A 205 -3.44 -8.94 -7.15
CA HIS A 205 -2.73 -8.39 -5.99
C HIS A 205 -3.39 -7.16 -5.39
N ASP A 206 -3.60 -6.09 -6.17
CA ASP A 206 -4.14 -4.83 -5.64
C ASP A 206 -5.62 -4.99 -5.27
N MET A 207 -6.39 -5.72 -6.08
CA MET A 207 -7.81 -5.99 -5.86
C MET A 207 -8.07 -7.33 -5.16
N ARG A 208 -7.05 -8.16 -4.95
CA ARG A 208 -7.11 -9.47 -4.27
C ARG A 208 -8.11 -10.45 -4.88
N GLY A 209 -8.28 -10.39 -6.20
CA GLY A 209 -9.22 -11.21 -6.94
C GLY A 209 -10.70 -10.80 -6.82
N PHE A 210 -11.01 -9.72 -6.09
CA PHE A 210 -12.37 -9.19 -6.04
C PHE A 210 -12.65 -8.30 -7.24
N THR A 211 -13.87 -8.38 -7.75
CA THR A 211 -14.37 -7.60 -8.89
C THR A 211 -15.48 -6.65 -8.45
N LEU A 212 -15.93 -5.79 -9.38
CA LEU A 212 -17.14 -5.00 -9.15
C LEU A 212 -18.38 -5.87 -8.93
N ASN A 213 -18.46 -7.08 -9.52
CA ASN A 213 -19.59 -7.98 -9.33
C ASN A 213 -19.69 -8.46 -7.88
N ASP A 214 -18.53 -8.76 -7.25
CA ASP A 214 -18.48 -9.12 -5.83
C ASP A 214 -19.03 -8.01 -4.93
N MET A 215 -18.87 -6.74 -5.32
CA MET A 215 -19.38 -5.59 -4.58
C MET A 215 -20.89 -5.37 -4.80
N ILE A 216 -21.39 -5.64 -6.01
CA ILE A 216 -22.83 -5.55 -6.34
C ILE A 216 -23.63 -6.65 -5.64
N GLU A 217 -23.16 -7.90 -5.69
CA GLU A 217 -23.88 -9.05 -5.14
C GLU A 217 -24.02 -9.00 -3.61
N LYS A 218 -23.13 -8.26 -2.91
CA LYS A 218 -22.96 -8.35 -1.45
C LYS A 218 -23.67 -7.28 -0.60
N LYS A 219 -24.73 -6.67 -1.15
CA LYS A 219 -25.83 -6.06 -0.37
C LYS A 219 -25.49 -4.81 0.46
N GLU A 220 -25.02 -3.76 -0.20
CA GLU A 220 -25.17 -2.36 0.28
C GLU A 220 -25.98 -1.50 -0.73
N GLY A 221 -26.65 -2.15 -1.69
CA GLY A 221 -27.45 -1.47 -2.73
C GLY A 221 -26.62 -0.77 -3.82
N LEU A 222 -25.34 -1.13 -3.96
CA LEU A 222 -24.50 -0.66 -5.06
C LEU A 222 -24.98 -1.23 -6.39
N ILE A 223 -25.05 -0.37 -7.41
CA ILE A 223 -25.35 -0.79 -8.78
C ILE A 223 -24.14 -0.59 -9.69
N GLU A 224 -24.14 -1.25 -10.84
CA GLU A 224 -23.04 -1.18 -11.82
C GLU A 224 -22.66 0.26 -12.19
N LYS A 225 -23.64 1.16 -12.29
CA LYS A 225 -23.42 2.57 -12.63
C LYS A 225 -22.58 3.31 -11.59
N ASP A 226 -22.66 2.93 -10.32
CA ASP A 226 -21.88 3.54 -9.24
C ASP A 226 -20.40 3.14 -9.31
N LEU A 227 -20.12 2.00 -9.96
CA LEU A 227 -18.83 1.31 -9.94
C LEU A 227 -18.16 1.27 -11.31
N VAL A 228 -18.64 2.04 -12.30
CA VAL A 228 -18.12 2.03 -13.68
C VAL A 228 -16.61 2.30 -13.74
N TRP A 229 -16.09 3.10 -12.80
CA TRP A 229 -14.67 3.43 -12.67
C TRP A 229 -13.78 2.25 -12.21
N LEU A 230 -14.37 1.18 -11.66
CA LEU A 230 -13.65 -0.05 -11.30
C LEU A 230 -13.42 -0.98 -12.50
N ARG A 231 -14.17 -0.80 -13.58
CA ARG A 231 -14.08 -1.66 -14.76
C ARG A 231 -12.86 -1.28 -15.58
N MET A 232 -11.74 -1.98 -15.41
CA MET A 232 -10.55 -1.76 -16.26
C MET A 232 -10.92 -1.74 -17.76
N PRO A 233 -10.29 -0.88 -18.57
CA PRO A 233 -10.45 -0.92 -20.03
C PRO A 233 -10.19 -2.33 -20.56
N SER A 234 -10.85 -2.75 -21.63
CA SER A 234 -10.66 -4.06 -22.30
C SER A 234 -9.27 -4.18 -22.95
N ASP A 235 -8.82 -5.40 -23.27
CA ASP A 235 -7.49 -5.59 -23.90
C ASP A 235 -7.42 -4.89 -25.25
N LYS A 236 -8.51 -4.92 -26.01
CA LYS A 236 -8.65 -4.18 -27.26
C LYS A 236 -8.54 -2.67 -27.06
N GLU A 237 -9.16 -2.11 -26.03
CA GLU A 237 -9.05 -0.66 -25.76
C GLU A 237 -7.61 -0.26 -25.37
N PHE A 238 -6.89 -1.12 -24.65
CA PHE A 238 -5.47 -0.90 -24.37
C PHE A 238 -4.61 -0.97 -25.64
N GLU A 239 -4.83 -1.97 -26.48
CA GLU A 239 -4.13 -2.13 -27.75
C GLU A 239 -4.39 -0.94 -28.69
N ASP A 240 -5.66 -0.56 -28.86
CA ASP A 240 -6.08 0.56 -29.73
C ASP A 240 -5.54 1.92 -29.23
N ALA A 241 -5.31 2.06 -27.92
CA ALA A 241 -4.74 3.27 -27.33
C ALA A 241 -3.20 3.31 -27.39
N GLY A 242 -2.54 2.15 -27.44
CA GLY A 242 -1.07 2.05 -27.41
C GLY A 242 -0.46 2.56 -26.09
N SER A 243 -1.23 2.61 -25.01
CA SER A 243 -0.77 3.13 -23.71
C SER A 243 0.08 2.10 -22.96
N LEU A 244 1.32 2.48 -22.64
CA LEU A 244 2.29 1.69 -21.89
C LEU A 244 2.40 2.20 -20.45
N GLY A 245 2.20 1.32 -19.47
CA GLY A 245 2.42 1.66 -18.06
C GLY A 245 3.76 1.15 -17.54
N ILE A 246 4.62 2.06 -17.07
CA ILE A 246 5.94 1.75 -16.50
C ILE A 246 6.02 2.18 -15.04
N TYR A 247 6.89 1.54 -14.27
CA TYR A 247 7.28 2.01 -12.94
C TYR A 247 8.61 2.75 -13.03
N ILE A 248 8.64 4.00 -12.58
CA ILE A 248 9.84 4.84 -12.64
C ILE A 248 10.96 4.30 -11.74
N GLY A 249 10.61 3.54 -10.70
CA GLY A 249 11.56 2.81 -9.85
C GLY A 249 12.39 1.75 -10.59
N ASN A 250 11.99 1.33 -11.80
CA ASN A 250 12.85 0.49 -12.65
C ASN A 250 14.08 1.27 -13.17
N PHE A 251 14.00 2.60 -13.22
CA PHE A 251 14.94 3.45 -13.96
C PHE A 251 15.83 4.31 -13.05
N PHE A 252 15.35 4.64 -11.86
CA PHE A 252 16.07 5.49 -10.91
C PHE A 252 16.11 4.84 -9.52
N LYS A 253 17.25 4.99 -8.83
CA LYS A 253 17.41 4.50 -7.46
C LYS A 253 16.34 5.12 -6.57
N TRP A 254 15.60 4.27 -5.88
CA TRP A 254 14.41 4.69 -5.15
C TRP A 254 14.69 4.80 -3.65
N ASP A 255 14.68 6.02 -3.12
CA ASP A 255 14.84 6.26 -1.69
C ASP A 255 13.77 7.25 -1.16
N PRO A 256 12.75 6.75 -0.44
CA PRO A 256 11.66 7.61 0.03
C PRO A 256 12.08 8.65 1.08
N ASN A 257 13.20 8.46 1.80
CA ASN A 257 13.68 9.43 2.78
C ASN A 257 14.34 10.62 2.05
N GLU A 258 15.23 10.34 1.10
CA GLU A 258 15.82 11.34 0.20
C GLU A 258 14.73 12.10 -0.57
N HIS A 259 13.78 11.36 -1.17
CA HIS A 259 12.67 11.97 -1.92
C HIS A 259 11.86 12.93 -1.04
N ALA A 260 11.53 12.54 0.20
CA ALA A 260 10.77 13.39 1.11
C ALA A 260 11.47 14.75 1.34
N HIS A 261 12.78 14.71 1.64
CA HIS A 261 13.56 15.90 1.91
C HIS A 261 13.75 16.77 0.67
N LYS A 262 14.04 16.16 -0.48
CA LYS A 262 14.18 16.86 -1.75
C LYS A 262 12.88 17.56 -2.15
N MET A 263 11.75 16.85 -2.12
CA MET A 263 10.45 17.42 -2.52
C MET A 263 9.97 18.50 -1.54
N LYS A 264 10.34 18.41 -0.26
CA LYS A 264 10.12 19.49 0.71
C LYS A 264 10.92 20.74 0.35
N THR A 265 12.20 20.59 0.04
CA THR A 265 13.09 21.72 -0.26
C THR A 265 12.74 22.39 -1.59
N GLU A 266 12.45 21.61 -2.64
CA GLU A 266 12.24 22.16 -3.99
C GLU A 266 10.81 22.64 -4.23
N TYR A 267 9.82 21.97 -3.64
CA TYR A 267 8.41 22.20 -3.95
C TYR A 267 7.55 22.54 -2.74
N GLY A 268 8.16 22.68 -1.56
CA GLY A 268 7.43 22.97 -0.33
C GLY A 268 6.48 21.85 0.09
N PHE A 269 6.78 20.58 -0.23
CA PHE A 269 6.03 19.43 0.29
C PHE A 269 6.01 19.44 1.82
N GLU A 270 4.83 19.29 2.41
CA GLU A 270 4.62 19.34 3.84
C GLU A 270 4.58 17.93 4.45
N PHE A 271 5.20 17.76 5.61
CA PHE A 271 5.09 16.53 6.40
C PHE A 271 3.87 16.63 7.32
N ALA A 272 3.46 15.52 7.93
CA ALA A 272 2.40 15.51 8.94
C ALA A 272 2.67 16.54 10.04
N GLU A 273 1.66 17.33 10.35
CA GLU A 273 1.70 18.33 11.43
C GLU A 273 1.74 17.66 12.81
N GLU A 274 1.08 16.51 12.93
CA GLU A 274 1.00 15.73 14.15
C GLU A 274 1.64 14.35 13.97
N PRO A 275 2.21 13.76 15.04
CA PRO A 275 2.68 12.39 15.02
C PRO A 275 1.56 11.38 14.74
N PHE A 276 1.87 10.33 13.98
CA PHE A 276 0.96 9.20 13.78
C PHE A 276 0.94 8.26 14.99
N GLU A 277 -0.21 7.62 15.23
CA GLU A 277 -0.40 6.69 16.35
C GLU A 277 0.27 5.33 16.12
N ARG A 278 0.52 4.96 14.85
CA ARG A 278 1.00 3.62 14.45
C ARG A 278 2.33 3.62 13.68
N THR A 279 2.97 4.78 13.54
CA THR A 279 4.31 4.83 12.94
C THR A 279 5.06 6.10 13.34
N TYR A 280 6.39 6.05 13.27
CA TYR A 280 7.28 7.18 13.52
C TYR A 280 7.48 8.08 12.27
N ARG A 281 7.14 7.60 11.07
CA ARG A 281 7.36 8.32 9.82
C ARG A 281 6.26 9.36 9.57
N THR A 282 6.62 10.63 9.46
CA THR A 282 5.68 11.75 9.26
C THR A 282 5.48 12.16 7.80
N MET A 283 6.14 11.50 6.85
CA MET A 283 6.17 11.87 5.42
C MET A 283 5.47 10.86 4.50
N SER A 284 4.82 9.83 5.06
CA SER A 284 4.23 8.74 4.28
C SER A 284 2.71 8.74 4.40
N ASN A 285 2.01 8.45 3.30
CA ASN A 285 0.56 8.25 3.24
C ASN A 285 -0.27 9.41 3.83
N LEU A 286 0.11 10.66 3.55
CA LEU A 286 -0.65 11.83 3.99
C LEU A 286 -1.98 11.98 3.22
N ASP A 287 -2.03 11.37 2.05
CA ASP A 287 -3.14 11.26 1.12
C ASP A 287 -4.22 10.27 1.56
N ASP A 288 -3.96 9.46 2.58
CA ASP A 288 -4.94 8.54 3.14
C ASP A 288 -4.69 8.28 4.63
N MET A 289 -5.56 8.83 5.47
CA MET A 289 -5.47 8.67 6.93
C MET A 289 -5.58 7.21 7.39
N HIS A 290 -6.30 6.36 6.63
CA HIS A 290 -6.50 4.97 6.99
C HIS A 290 -5.24 4.16 6.80
N GLU A 291 -4.41 4.50 5.82
CA GLU A 291 -3.13 3.84 5.57
C GLU A 291 -2.19 3.92 6.77
N ASN A 292 -2.13 5.01 7.54
CA ASN A 292 -1.37 5.03 8.81
C ASN A 292 -2.25 4.73 10.05
N GLY A 293 -3.50 4.34 9.84
CA GLY A 293 -4.52 4.14 10.84
C GLY A 293 -5.13 2.73 10.77
N ILE A 294 -6.44 2.66 10.59
CA ILE A 294 -7.23 1.43 10.70
C ILE A 294 -6.89 0.37 9.65
N HIS A 295 -6.42 0.75 8.45
CA HIS A 295 -5.98 -0.23 7.44
C HIS A 295 -4.80 -1.04 7.98
N ASP A 296 -3.80 -0.38 8.54
CA ASP A 296 -2.68 -1.07 9.16
C ASP A 296 -2.96 -1.67 10.53
N TYR A 297 -3.95 -1.14 11.24
CA TYR A 297 -4.45 -1.84 12.42
C TYR A 297 -5.02 -3.19 12.03
N MET A 298 -5.79 -3.25 10.94
CA MET A 298 -6.28 -4.53 10.42
C MET A 298 -5.14 -5.44 9.95
N LYS A 299 -4.06 -4.92 9.38
CA LYS A 299 -2.84 -5.73 9.10
C LYS A 299 -2.28 -6.37 10.37
N PHE A 300 -2.17 -5.62 11.47
CA PHE A 300 -1.74 -6.15 12.75
C PHE A 300 -2.71 -7.19 13.30
N ILE A 301 -4.02 -6.93 13.27
CA ILE A 301 -5.02 -7.89 13.71
C ILE A 301 -4.94 -9.17 12.89
N LYS A 302 -4.79 -9.08 11.57
CA LYS A 302 -4.74 -10.24 10.67
C LYS A 302 -3.47 -11.06 10.87
N PHE A 303 -2.32 -10.40 10.85
CA PHE A 303 -1.02 -11.05 10.65
C PHE A 303 -0.01 -10.83 11.78
N GLY A 304 -0.33 -10.03 12.80
CA GLY A 304 0.52 -9.81 13.98
C GLY A 304 1.65 -8.80 13.79
N TYR A 305 1.68 -8.07 12.67
CA TYR A 305 2.61 -6.98 12.37
C TYR A 305 1.87 -5.85 11.63
N GLY A 306 2.39 -4.62 11.72
CA GLY A 306 1.74 -3.42 11.19
C GLY A 306 2.70 -2.46 10.48
N ARG A 307 2.28 -1.19 10.38
CA ARG A 307 3.01 -0.14 9.65
C ARG A 307 4.42 0.10 10.19
N ALA A 308 4.62 0.01 11.50
CA ALA A 308 5.95 0.25 12.06
C ALA A 308 6.91 -0.89 11.69
N THR A 309 6.43 -2.14 11.56
CA THR A 309 7.23 -3.22 10.97
C THR A 309 7.62 -2.91 9.53
N ASP A 310 6.67 -2.48 8.69
CA ASP A 310 6.94 -2.16 7.28
C ASP A 310 7.98 -1.04 7.15
N HIS A 311 7.80 0.06 7.89
CA HIS A 311 8.69 1.22 7.88
C HIS A 311 10.06 0.89 8.49
N ALA A 312 10.11 0.25 9.66
CA ALA A 312 11.38 -0.11 10.31
C ALA A 312 12.17 -1.08 9.43
N SER A 313 11.51 -2.06 8.83
CA SER A 313 12.18 -2.99 7.92
C SER A 313 12.76 -2.30 6.69
N LYS A 314 12.08 -1.28 6.13
CA LYS A 314 12.61 -0.48 5.02
C LYS A 314 13.79 0.41 5.45
N ASP A 315 13.70 1.05 6.61
CA ASP A 315 14.79 1.89 7.15
C ASP A 315 16.02 1.07 7.54
N ILE A 316 15.85 -0.13 8.09
CA ILE A 316 16.96 -1.04 8.38
C ILE A 316 17.68 -1.44 7.10
N ARG A 317 16.93 -1.85 6.08
CA ARG A 317 17.50 -2.24 4.77
C ARG A 317 18.24 -1.09 4.09
N SER A 318 17.76 0.14 4.29
CA SER A 318 18.38 1.33 3.70
C SER A 318 19.51 1.93 4.55
N GLY A 319 19.79 1.35 5.72
CA GLY A 319 20.85 1.82 6.63
C GLY A 319 20.48 3.04 7.49
N TYR A 320 19.23 3.50 7.48
CA TYR A 320 18.75 4.63 8.30
C TYR A 320 18.41 4.26 9.74
N MET A 321 18.33 2.96 10.04
CA MET A 321 17.91 2.45 11.35
C MET A 321 18.61 1.14 11.66
N THR A 322 19.07 0.95 12.89
CA THR A 322 19.57 -0.35 13.34
C THR A 322 18.41 -1.33 13.60
N ARG A 323 18.67 -2.63 13.57
CA ARG A 323 17.64 -3.63 13.87
C ARG A 323 17.05 -3.46 15.28
N GLU A 324 17.88 -3.09 16.25
CA GLU A 324 17.45 -2.85 17.64
C GLU A 324 16.45 -1.69 17.72
N GLU A 325 16.77 -0.55 17.11
CA GLU A 325 15.86 0.59 17.01
C GLU A 325 14.56 0.21 16.31
N GLY A 326 14.63 -0.58 15.24
CA GLY A 326 13.46 -1.08 14.53
C GLY A 326 12.56 -1.94 15.41
N VAL A 327 13.12 -2.85 16.20
CA VAL A 327 12.35 -3.64 17.18
C VAL A 327 11.66 -2.74 18.20
N ASN A 328 12.33 -1.69 18.67
CA ASN A 328 11.74 -0.72 19.58
C ASN A 328 10.56 0.04 18.94
N MET A 329 10.66 0.40 17.66
CA MET A 329 9.56 1.03 16.93
C MET A 329 8.38 0.07 16.76
N VAL A 330 8.63 -1.19 16.41
CA VAL A 330 7.58 -2.23 16.31
C VAL A 330 6.84 -2.39 17.64
N LYS A 331 7.59 -2.53 18.74
CA LYS A 331 7.03 -2.65 20.10
C LYS A 331 6.17 -1.45 20.47
N LYS A 332 6.61 -0.24 20.10
CA LYS A 332 5.89 1.01 20.40
C LYS A 332 4.59 1.17 19.63
N TYR A 333 4.54 0.78 18.36
CA TYR A 333 3.50 1.27 17.45
C TYR A 333 2.56 0.21 16.87
N ASP A 334 3.04 -1.00 16.53
CA ASP A 334 2.26 -1.92 15.69
C ASP A 334 0.93 -2.35 16.32
N HIS A 335 0.88 -2.45 17.64
CA HIS A 335 -0.30 -2.91 18.36
C HIS A 335 -1.29 -1.78 18.70
N VAL A 336 -0.91 -0.51 18.50
CA VAL A 336 -1.68 0.64 18.97
C VAL A 336 -2.98 0.79 18.17
N LYS A 337 -4.13 0.66 18.83
CA LYS A 337 -5.43 0.91 18.20
C LYS A 337 -5.55 2.42 17.89
N PRO A 338 -5.66 2.83 16.61
CA PRO A 338 -5.56 4.23 16.22
C PRO A 338 -6.88 4.95 16.53
N ARG A 339 -6.92 5.79 17.57
CA ARG A 339 -8.17 6.40 18.05
C ARG A 339 -8.71 7.43 17.09
N LYS A 340 -7.87 8.35 16.62
CA LYS A 340 -8.32 9.49 15.80
C LYS A 340 -8.95 9.01 14.50
N ASP A 341 -8.25 8.11 13.82
CA ASP A 341 -8.69 7.56 12.55
C ASP A 341 -9.91 6.63 12.70
N LEU A 342 -9.89 5.74 13.70
CA LEU A 342 -11.00 4.83 13.93
C LEU A 342 -12.29 5.57 14.28
N GLU A 343 -12.23 6.57 15.17
CA GLU A 343 -13.42 7.34 15.57
C GLU A 343 -14.03 8.11 14.38
N ARG A 344 -13.18 8.68 13.51
CA ARG A 344 -13.62 9.28 12.25
C ARG A 344 -14.31 8.24 11.37
N TRP A 345 -13.69 7.08 11.18
CA TRP A 345 -14.21 6.05 10.28
C TRP A 345 -15.52 5.46 10.78
N LEU A 346 -15.62 5.13 12.07
CA LEU A 346 -16.85 4.62 12.70
C LEU A 346 -18.03 5.57 12.49
N LYS A 347 -17.80 6.88 12.65
CA LYS A 347 -18.79 7.91 12.33
C LYS A 347 -19.10 7.99 10.84
N TYR A 348 -18.08 7.89 9.98
CA TYR A 348 -18.21 7.98 8.52
C TYR A 348 -19.06 6.84 7.94
N VAL A 349 -18.92 5.63 8.48
CA VAL A 349 -19.66 4.45 7.99
C VAL A 349 -20.90 4.08 8.81
N ASP A 350 -21.18 4.83 9.88
CA ASP A 350 -22.23 4.53 10.86
C ASP A 350 -22.11 3.11 11.44
N MET A 351 -20.98 2.86 12.11
CA MET A 351 -20.67 1.59 12.75
C MET A 351 -20.24 1.82 14.19
N THR A 352 -20.66 0.94 15.10
CA THR A 352 -20.19 0.99 16.49
C THR A 352 -18.80 0.34 16.63
N GLU A 353 -18.02 0.78 17.62
CA GLU A 353 -16.71 0.19 17.87
C GLU A 353 -16.81 -1.31 18.25
N ALA A 354 -17.88 -1.71 18.93
CA ALA A 354 -18.12 -3.11 19.29
C ALA A 354 -18.34 -3.99 18.05
N GLU A 355 -19.13 -3.52 17.08
CA GLU A 355 -19.31 -4.23 15.80
C GLU A 355 -17.99 -4.34 15.03
N PHE A 356 -17.22 -3.25 14.98
CA PHE A 356 -15.89 -3.25 14.37
C PHE A 356 -14.99 -4.31 15.02
N ASP A 357 -14.88 -4.31 16.35
CA ASP A 357 -14.00 -5.22 17.07
C ASP A 357 -14.40 -6.69 16.88
N THR A 358 -15.71 -7.00 16.91
CA THR A 358 -16.22 -8.35 16.65
C THR A 358 -15.89 -8.83 15.23
N ILE A 359 -16.00 -7.96 14.22
CA ILE A 359 -15.66 -8.29 12.83
C ILE A 359 -14.15 -8.45 12.69
N ALA A 360 -13.36 -7.51 13.22
CA ALA A 360 -11.90 -7.49 13.14
C ALA A 360 -11.29 -8.77 13.72
N ASP A 361 -11.77 -9.21 14.88
CA ASP A 361 -11.32 -10.45 15.52
C ASP A 361 -11.55 -11.70 14.66
N GLY A 362 -12.56 -11.68 13.78
CA GLY A 362 -12.85 -12.78 12.84
C GLY A 362 -11.72 -13.03 11.83
N PHE A 363 -10.86 -12.03 11.59
CA PHE A 363 -9.79 -12.08 10.60
C PHE A 363 -8.42 -12.48 11.15
N ARG A 364 -8.28 -12.67 12.46
CA ARG A 364 -7.01 -13.08 13.08
C ARG A 364 -6.52 -14.41 12.52
N ASP A 365 -5.26 -14.50 12.11
CA ASP A 365 -4.66 -15.74 11.66
C ASP A 365 -4.36 -16.66 12.86
N PRO A 366 -4.90 -17.90 12.92
CA PRO A 366 -4.62 -18.84 14.02
C PRO A 366 -3.16 -19.28 14.10
N ARG A 367 -2.35 -19.10 13.04
CA ARG A 367 -0.89 -19.32 13.08
C ARG A 367 -0.15 -18.28 13.93
N VAL A 368 -0.78 -17.12 14.15
CA VAL A 368 -0.20 -15.97 14.86
C VAL A 368 -0.80 -15.84 16.25
N TRP A 369 -2.13 -15.93 16.31
CA TRP A 369 -2.92 -15.56 17.48
C TRP A 369 -3.48 -16.77 18.21
N TRP A 370 -3.48 -16.71 19.55
CA TRP A 370 -4.23 -17.63 20.40
C TRP A 370 -5.03 -16.87 21.46
N ILE A 371 -5.99 -17.58 22.06
CA ILE A 371 -6.78 -17.08 23.18
C ILE A 371 -6.26 -17.68 24.47
N GLN A 372 -6.01 -16.83 25.45
CA GLN A 372 -5.68 -17.19 26.82
C GLN A 372 -6.22 -16.10 27.77
N ASP A 373 -6.90 -16.52 28.84
CA ASP A 373 -7.52 -15.62 29.84
C ASP A 373 -8.44 -14.55 29.20
N ASP A 374 -9.25 -14.96 28.22
CA ASP A 374 -10.11 -14.09 27.40
C ASP A 374 -9.37 -12.90 26.74
N GLN A 375 -8.06 -13.02 26.54
CA GLN A 375 -7.22 -12.09 25.78
C GLN A 375 -6.67 -12.74 24.50
N TRP A 376 -6.39 -11.91 23.50
CA TRP A 376 -5.59 -12.29 22.34
C TRP A 376 -4.11 -12.23 22.66
N TRP A 377 -3.41 -13.32 22.43
CA TRP A 377 -1.96 -13.40 22.61
C TRP A 377 -1.26 -13.71 21.30
N LYS A 378 -0.03 -13.23 21.15
CA LYS A 378 0.89 -13.64 20.07
C LYS A 378 2.34 -13.71 20.58
N GLN A 379 3.17 -14.44 19.85
CA GLN A 379 4.63 -14.38 20.00
C GLN A 379 5.15 -13.05 19.43
N ASN A 380 6.26 -12.56 19.96
CA ASN A 380 6.83 -11.27 19.59
C ASN A 380 8.26 -11.38 19.10
N ILE A 381 8.69 -10.37 18.34
CA ILE A 381 10.07 -10.27 17.85
C ILE A 381 11.09 -10.07 18.98
N TRP A 382 10.65 -9.66 20.18
CA TRP A 382 11.47 -9.54 21.38
C TRP A 382 11.44 -10.80 22.28
N GLY A 383 11.03 -11.94 21.74
CA GLY A 383 11.05 -13.25 22.41
C GLY A 383 9.77 -13.56 23.17
N GLU A 384 9.46 -12.78 24.21
CA GLU A 384 8.35 -13.12 25.12
C GLU A 384 6.95 -12.88 24.50
N PRO A 385 6.00 -13.82 24.66
CA PRO A 385 4.58 -13.60 24.39
C PRO A 385 3.99 -12.37 25.07
N SER A 386 2.95 -11.79 24.49
CA SER A 386 2.17 -10.74 25.15
C SER A 386 0.70 -10.76 24.74
N SER A 387 -0.17 -10.26 25.62
CA SER A 387 -1.60 -10.05 25.34
C SER A 387 -1.84 -8.69 24.65
N PHE A 388 -2.78 -8.66 23.71
CA PHE A 388 -3.14 -7.48 22.90
C PHE A 388 -4.66 -7.24 22.86
N GLY A 389 -5.29 -7.26 24.03
CA GLY A 389 -6.68 -6.90 24.22
C GLY A 389 -7.64 -8.08 24.34
N LYS A 390 -8.87 -7.75 24.77
CA LYS A 390 -9.96 -8.70 25.02
C LYS A 390 -10.43 -9.38 23.73
N VAL A 391 -10.91 -10.60 23.87
CA VAL A 391 -11.57 -11.34 22.78
C VAL A 391 -13.01 -10.86 22.63
N ASN A 392 -13.33 -10.26 21.47
CA ASN A 392 -14.68 -9.86 21.06
C ASN A 392 -15.31 -10.87 20.07
N LEU A 393 -14.54 -11.89 19.67
CA LEU A 393 -15.03 -12.97 18.82
C LEU A 393 -16.09 -13.82 19.54
N PRO A 394 -17.23 -14.17 18.89
CA PRO A 394 -18.23 -15.05 19.50
C PRO A 394 -17.63 -16.40 19.91
N LYS A 395 -18.04 -16.93 21.07
CA LYS A 395 -17.51 -18.17 21.65
C LYS A 395 -17.55 -19.35 20.66
N SER A 396 -18.58 -19.43 19.80
CA SER A 396 -18.71 -20.46 18.75
C SER A 396 -17.64 -20.43 17.66
N LYS A 397 -16.85 -19.36 17.56
CA LYS A 397 -15.76 -19.20 16.58
C LYS A 397 -14.37 -19.25 17.23
N GLN A 398 -14.27 -19.44 18.55
CA GLN A 398 -13.02 -19.35 19.30
C GLN A 398 -12.17 -20.63 19.25
N ASP A 399 -12.76 -21.78 18.93
CA ASP A 399 -12.10 -23.09 19.10
C ASP A 399 -10.79 -23.23 18.31
N LYS A 400 -10.69 -22.63 17.12
CA LYS A 400 -9.47 -22.65 16.29
C LYS A 400 -8.28 -21.85 16.87
N TYR A 401 -8.50 -21.11 17.96
CA TYR A 401 -7.48 -20.26 18.61
C TYR A 401 -7.09 -20.77 20.00
N ARG A 402 -7.60 -21.92 20.45
CA ARG A 402 -7.20 -22.49 21.73
C ARG A 402 -5.88 -23.24 21.55
N ARG A 403 -4.88 -22.92 22.39
CA ARG A 403 -3.68 -23.75 22.50
C ARG A 403 -4.02 -24.99 23.32
N ASN A 404 -3.46 -26.14 22.94
CA ASN A 404 -3.43 -27.26 23.88
C ASN A 404 -2.47 -26.84 25.00
N GLU A 405 -2.90 -26.95 26.25
CA GLU A 405 -1.96 -27.01 27.37
C GLU A 405 -1.02 -28.20 27.10
N ILE A 406 0.28 -27.94 27.08
CA ILE A 406 1.32 -28.97 26.97
C ILE A 406 1.37 -29.74 28.28
#